data_AF-A0A538Q4W8-F1
#
_entry.id   AF-A0A538Q4W8-F1
#
_cell.length_a   1.000
_cell.length_b   1.000
_cell.length_c   1.000
_cell.angle_alpha   90.00
_cell.angle_beta   90.00
_cell.angle_gamma   90.00
#
_symmetry.space_group_name_H-M   'P 1'
#
loop_
_entity.id
_entity.type
_entity.pdbx_description
1 polymer ?
#
loop_
_entity_poly.entity_id
_entity_poly.type
_entity_poly.pdbx_seq_one_letter_code
_entity_poly.pdbx_strand_id
1 'polypeptide(L)'
;MKRRTLVMLVGLALGCQTQFVGSAYIDARTCETRCSLDKMQMSGMVYLGGYSSACVCEVPRPPAAPPLAAPRSPAAPQPASPPDASPRAAPPGALGAAVGVIQQMRGQNAMQPMAPAR
;
A
#
# COMPACT_ATOMS: atom_id res chain seq x y z
N MET A 1 46.97 2.58 -5.12
CA MET A 1 45.58 2.44 -5.64
C MET A 1 44.88 1.12 -5.28
N LYS A 2 45.58 0.04 -4.87
CA LYS A 2 44.98 -1.29 -4.65
C LYS A 2 44.12 -1.47 -3.37
N ARG A 3 44.32 -0.65 -2.32
CA ARG A 3 43.58 -0.79 -1.05
C ARG A 3 42.15 -0.22 -1.07
N ARG A 4 41.87 0.76 -1.93
CA ARG A 4 40.53 1.39 -2.01
C ARG A 4 39.51 0.49 -2.70
N THR A 5 39.94 -0.31 -3.68
CA THR A 5 39.08 -1.27 -4.39
C THR A 5 38.61 -2.39 -3.46
N LEU A 6 39.43 -2.81 -2.50
CA LEU A 6 39.09 -3.90 -1.58
C LEU A 6 38.01 -3.50 -0.56
N VAL A 7 38.00 -2.25 -0.09
CA VAL A 7 36.99 -1.75 0.86
C VAL A 7 35.60 -1.62 0.19
N MET A 8 35.55 -1.16 -1.06
CA MET A 8 34.31 -1.08 -1.83
C MET A 8 33.68 -2.47 -2.07
N LEU A 9 34.51 -3.49 -2.34
CA LEU A 9 34.03 -4.84 -2.61
C LEU A 9 33.44 -5.53 -1.37
N VAL A 10 33.99 -5.25 -0.18
CA VAL A 10 33.48 -5.76 1.10
C VAL A 10 32.16 -5.07 1.49
N GLY A 11 32.04 -3.77 1.24
CA GLY A 11 30.79 -3.03 1.51
C GLY A 11 29.60 -3.49 0.66
N LEU A 12 29.85 -3.88 -0.60
CA LEU A 12 28.83 -4.43 -1.50
C LEU A 12 28.44 -5.88 -1.15
N ALA A 13 29.36 -6.67 -0.62
CA ALA A 13 29.07 -8.05 -0.18
C ALA A 13 28.32 -8.10 1.17
N LEU A 14 28.42 -7.04 1.98
CA LEU A 14 27.64 -6.85 3.21
C LEU A 14 26.34 -6.06 2.96
N GLY A 15 25.76 -6.19 1.76
CA GLY A 15 24.43 -5.65 1.49
C GLY A 15 23.50 -6.05 2.64
N CYS A 16 22.81 -5.07 3.24
CA CYS A 16 21.96 -5.26 4.41
C CYS A 16 20.91 -6.35 4.15
N GLN A 17 21.27 -7.60 4.40
CA GLN A 17 20.33 -8.70 4.48
C GLN A 17 19.56 -8.46 5.78
N THR A 18 18.41 -7.80 5.67
CA THR A 18 17.46 -7.70 6.77
C THR A 18 16.88 -9.09 6.97
N GLN A 19 17.56 -9.89 7.79
CA GLN A 19 17.06 -11.17 8.24
C GLN A 19 15.87 -10.89 9.16
N PHE A 20 14.66 -11.09 8.65
CA PHE A 20 13.46 -11.10 9.48
C PHE A 20 13.42 -12.41 10.25
N VAL A 21 14.04 -12.42 11.43
CA VAL A 21 13.93 -13.55 12.36
C VAL A 21 12.61 -13.41 13.12
N GLY A 22 11.57 -14.12 12.68
CA GLY A 22 10.25 -14.07 13.30
C GLY A 22 9.16 -14.75 12.48
N SER A 23 7.97 -14.89 13.07
CA SER A 23 6.79 -15.33 12.35
C SER A 23 6.31 -14.22 11.41
N ALA A 24 6.13 -14.53 10.12
CA ALA A 24 5.54 -13.59 9.17
C ALA A 24 4.09 -13.22 9.52
N TYR A 25 3.41 -14.13 10.22
CA TYR A 25 2.08 -13.92 10.77
C TYR A 25 2.15 -13.36 12.19
N ILE A 26 1.44 -12.26 12.43
CA ILE A 26 1.24 -11.64 13.73
C ILE A 26 -0.26 -11.60 14.01
N ASP A 27 -0.66 -12.16 15.15
CA ASP A 27 -2.04 -12.10 15.64
C ASP A 27 -2.37 -10.71 16.20
N ALA A 28 -3.65 -10.31 16.15
CA ALA A 28 -4.11 -9.02 16.65
C ALA A 28 -3.69 -8.74 18.10
N ARG A 29 -3.73 -9.75 18.97
CA ARG A 29 -3.35 -9.58 20.39
C ARG A 29 -1.86 -9.30 20.55
N THR A 30 -1.04 -9.92 19.70
CA THR A 30 0.40 -9.68 19.68
C THR A 30 0.69 -8.28 19.14
N CYS A 31 -0.04 -7.80 18.12
CA CYS A 31 0.07 -6.42 17.64
C CYS A 31 -0.21 -5.40 18.74
N GLU A 32 -1.31 -5.56 19.48
CA GLU A 32 -1.69 -4.64 20.55
C GLU A 32 -0.63 -4.61 21.67
N THR A 33 -0.10 -5.79 22.03
CA THR A 33 0.98 -5.91 23.02
C THR A 33 2.23 -5.16 22.56
N ARG A 34 2.60 -5.30 21.28
CA ARG A 34 3.77 -4.60 20.72
C ARG A 34 3.58 -3.09 20.71
N CYS A 35 2.45 -2.58 20.22
CA CYS A 35 2.16 -1.15 20.26
C CYS A 35 2.19 -0.61 21.71
N SER A 36 1.64 -1.37 22.67
CA SER A 36 1.61 -0.98 24.08
C SER A 36 2.98 -0.91 24.75
N LEU A 37 3.91 -1.80 24.37
CA LEU A 37 5.30 -1.77 24.85
C LEU A 37 5.99 -0.47 24.43
N ASP A 38 5.69 0.01 23.24
CA ASP A 38 6.23 1.26 22.69
C ASP A 38 5.42 2.51 23.09
N LYS A 39 4.48 2.38 24.05
CA LYS A 39 3.57 3.46 24.49
C LYS A 39 2.72 4.06 23.36
N MET A 40 2.44 3.27 22.33
CA MET A 40 1.57 3.62 21.22
C MET A 40 0.23 2.88 21.32
N GLN A 41 -0.80 3.38 20.64
CA GLN A 41 -2.10 2.72 20.53
C GLN A 41 -2.20 2.00 19.19
N MET A 42 -2.76 0.78 19.17
CA MET A 42 -3.01 0.07 17.92
C MET A 42 -4.14 0.78 17.15
N SER A 43 -3.81 1.28 15.96
CA SER A 43 -4.75 1.92 15.04
C SER A 43 -5.37 0.90 14.08
N GLY A 44 -4.60 -0.12 13.68
CA GLY A 44 -5.11 -1.19 12.83
C GLY A 44 -4.06 -2.24 12.46
N MET A 45 -4.46 -3.14 11.55
CA MET A 45 -3.57 -4.12 10.93
C MET A 45 -3.64 -4.00 9.41
N VAL A 46 -2.51 -4.19 8.75
CA VAL A 46 -2.40 -4.23 7.28
C VAL A 46 -2.00 -5.64 6.87
N TYR A 47 -2.81 -6.25 6.01
CA TYR A 47 -2.52 -7.54 5.40
C TYR A 47 -1.73 -7.35 4.11
N LEU A 48 -0.49 -7.83 4.08
CA LEU A 48 0.39 -7.79 2.92
C LEU A 48 0.38 -9.16 2.22
N GLY A 49 -0.80 -9.58 1.76
CA GLY A 49 -1.02 -10.88 1.12
C GLY A 49 -1.37 -12.01 2.10
N GLY A 50 -1.18 -13.26 1.67
CA GLY A 50 -1.66 -14.44 2.40
C GLY A 50 -0.81 -14.87 3.61
N TYR A 51 0.35 -14.27 3.83
CA TYR A 51 1.34 -14.77 4.80
C TYR A 51 1.88 -13.72 5.75
N SER A 52 1.61 -12.43 5.53
CA SER A 52 2.15 -11.36 6.37
C SER A 52 1.09 -10.36 6.81
N SER A 53 1.09 -10.09 8.11
CA SER A 53 0.33 -9.02 8.74
C SER A 53 1.30 -8.05 9.40
N ALA A 54 1.03 -6.75 9.25
CA ALA A 54 1.77 -5.69 9.91
C ALA A 54 0.83 -4.89 10.82
N CYS A 55 1.34 -4.46 11.97
CA CYS A 55 0.61 -3.62 12.92
C CYS A 55 0.82 -2.14 12.57
N VAL A 56 -0.25 -1.35 12.64
CA VAL A 56 -0.16 0.12 12.56
C VAL A 56 -0.35 0.66 13.97
N CYS A 57 0.73 1.14 14.57
CA CYS A 57 0.70 1.81 15.86
C CYS A 57 0.68 3.32 15.64
N GLU A 58 -0.21 4.02 16.33
CA GLU A 58 -0.26 5.49 16.33
C GLU A 58 0.11 6.02 17.71
N VAL A 59 0.80 7.15 17.73
CA VAL A 59 1.00 7.91 18.97
C VAL A 59 -0.37 8.37 19.45
N PRO A 60 -0.76 8.12 20.72
CA PRO A 60 -2.04 8.55 21.25
C PRO A 60 -2.19 10.05 21.03
N ARG A 61 -3.04 10.43 20.06
CA ARG A 61 -3.32 11.84 19.81
C ARG A 61 -4.21 12.31 20.98
N PRO A 62 -3.90 13.47 21.61
CA PRO A 62 -4.85 14.09 22.51
C PRO A 62 -6.20 14.18 21.80
N PRO A 63 -7.33 13.96 22.50
CA PRO A 63 -8.64 14.10 21.89
C PRO A 63 -8.67 15.44 21.17
N ALA A 64 -8.91 15.39 19.86
CA ALA A 64 -8.93 16.59 19.03
C ALA A 64 -9.83 17.59 19.75
N ALA A 65 -9.31 18.81 19.99
CA ALA A 65 -10.10 19.86 20.59
C ALA A 65 -11.45 19.89 19.84
N PRO A 66 -12.58 19.96 20.57
CA PRO A 66 -13.90 19.93 19.96
C PRO A 66 -13.88 20.90 18.79
N PRO A 67 -14.36 20.49 17.60
CA PRO A 67 -14.19 21.26 16.38
C PRO A 67 -14.63 22.69 16.69
N LEU A 68 -13.66 23.60 16.77
CA LEU A 68 -13.92 25.02 16.87
C LEU A 68 -14.84 25.29 15.71
N ALA A 69 -16.10 25.65 16.03
CA ALA A 69 -17.19 25.72 15.08
C ALA A 69 -16.64 26.31 13.78
N ALA A 70 -16.54 25.46 12.75
CA ALA A 70 -15.88 25.86 11.51
C ALA A 70 -16.53 27.19 11.09
N PRO A 71 -15.74 28.23 10.77
CA PRO A 71 -16.31 29.46 10.23
C PRO A 71 -17.19 29.02 9.06
N ARG A 72 -18.49 29.28 9.17
CA ARG A 72 -19.47 28.92 8.15
C ARG A 72 -18.97 29.55 6.85
N SER A 73 -18.30 28.76 6.01
CA SER A 73 -17.96 29.23 4.67
C SER A 73 -19.28 29.61 4.01
N PRO A 74 -19.42 30.83 3.47
CA PRO A 74 -20.59 31.20 2.72
C PRO A 74 -20.76 30.15 1.62
N ALA A 75 -21.95 29.57 1.57
CA ALA A 75 -22.28 28.49 0.64
C ALA A 75 -21.77 28.87 -0.75
N ALA A 76 -20.79 28.11 -1.25
CA ALA A 76 -20.40 28.22 -2.64
C ALA A 76 -21.66 27.98 -3.50
N PRO A 77 -21.89 28.77 -4.56
CA PRO A 77 -23.01 28.54 -5.46
C PRO A 77 -22.95 27.09 -5.94
N GLN A 78 -24.02 26.33 -5.70
CA GLN A 78 -24.09 24.98 -6.24
C GLN A 78 -24.01 25.07 -7.76
N PRO A 79 -23.09 24.33 -8.42
CA PRO A 79 -23.09 24.26 -9.87
C PRO A 79 -24.45 23.72 -10.33
N ALA A 80 -25.11 24.47 -11.21
CA ALA A 80 -26.39 24.06 -11.79
C ALA A 80 -26.28 22.64 -12.34
N SER A 81 -27.27 21.81 -12.00
CA SER A 81 -27.37 20.44 -12.51
C SER A 81 -27.25 20.45 -14.05
N PRO A 82 -26.43 19.57 -14.65
CA PRO A 82 -26.37 19.47 -16.09
C PRO A 82 -27.73 19.03 -16.64
N PRO A 83 -28.18 19.58 -17.78
CA PRO A 83 -29.43 19.16 -18.40
C PRO A 83 -29.36 17.68 -18.82
N ASP A 84 -30.47 16.98 -18.61
CA ASP A 84 -30.74 15.59 -18.99
C ASP A 84 -30.05 15.19 -20.31
N ALA A 85 -28.94 14.46 -20.19
CA ALA A 85 -28.36 13.74 -21.31
C ALA A 85 -29.23 12.52 -21.60
N SER A 86 -30.26 12.73 -22.43
CA SER A 86 -31.03 11.66 -23.05
C SER A 86 -30.08 10.61 -23.66
N PRO A 87 -30.21 9.31 -23.33
CA PRO A 87 -29.37 8.27 -23.90
C PRO A 87 -29.69 8.12 -25.40
N ARG A 88 -28.78 8.60 -26.26
CA ARG A 88 -28.77 8.24 -27.67
C ARG A 88 -28.45 6.76 -27.78
N ALA A 89 -29.42 5.98 -28.27
CA ALA A 89 -29.25 4.59 -28.62
C ALA A 89 -28.02 4.39 -29.53
N ALA A 90 -27.08 3.58 -29.06
CA ALA A 90 -25.93 3.15 -29.85
C ALA A 90 -26.40 2.16 -30.94
N PRO A 91 -25.89 2.28 -32.18
CA PRO A 91 -26.15 1.27 -33.20
C PRO A 91 -25.48 -0.06 -32.82
N PRO A 92 -26.15 -1.21 -33.01
CA PRO A 92 -25.55 -2.52 -32.79
C PRO A 92 -24.52 -2.78 -33.90
N GLY A 93 -23.22 -2.75 -33.58
CA GLY A 93 -22.21 -3.10 -34.61
C GLY A 93 -20.73 -2.99 -34.27
N ALA A 94 -20.31 -2.39 -33.14
CA ALA A 94 -18.88 -2.17 -32.86
C ALA A 94 -18.28 -3.10 -31.79
N LEU A 95 -18.74 -4.36 -31.73
CA LEU A 95 -18.09 -5.43 -30.97
C LEU A 95 -17.00 -6.05 -31.86
N GLY A 96 -15.75 -5.59 -31.77
CA GLY A 96 -14.70 -6.21 -32.57
C GLY A 96 -13.23 -5.89 -32.33
N ALA A 97 -12.84 -4.83 -31.62
CA ALA A 97 -11.42 -4.43 -31.63
C ALA A 97 -10.75 -4.06 -30.28
N ALA A 98 -11.47 -4.07 -29.16
CA ALA A 98 -10.90 -3.58 -27.88
C ALA A 98 -10.47 -4.69 -26.89
N VAL A 99 -10.56 -5.98 -27.26
CA VAL A 99 -10.22 -7.12 -26.38
C VAL A 99 -8.71 -7.48 -26.40
N GLY A 100 -7.88 -6.72 -27.13
CA GLY A 100 -6.45 -7.07 -27.29
C GLY A 100 -5.49 -6.51 -26.22
N VAL A 101 -5.79 -5.36 -25.60
CA VAL A 101 -4.74 -4.61 -24.87
C VAL A 101 -4.68 -4.90 -23.37
N ILE A 102 -5.79 -5.32 -22.75
CA ILE A 102 -5.81 -5.54 -21.28
C ILE A 102 -5.17 -6.88 -20.88
N GLN A 103 -4.97 -7.82 -21.82
CA GLN A 103 -4.41 -9.14 -21.50
C GLN A 103 -2.87 -9.19 -21.49
N GLN A 104 -2.19 -8.13 -21.96
CA GLN A 104 -0.73 -8.18 -22.14
C GLN A 104 0.08 -7.95 -20.85
N MET A 105 -0.51 -7.41 -19.78
CA MET A 105 0.20 -7.21 -18.50
C MET A 105 0.11 -8.39 -17.52
N ARG A 106 -0.74 -9.39 -17.75
CA ARG A 106 -0.86 -10.57 -16.86
C ARG A 106 0.13 -11.69 -17.18
N GLY A 107 0.78 -11.68 -18.35
CA GLY A 107 1.68 -12.76 -18.78
C GLY A 107 3.13 -12.65 -18.30
N GLN A 108 3.60 -11.48 -17.87
CA GLN A 108 5.04 -11.28 -17.58
C GLN A 108 5.46 -11.58 -16.13
N ASN A 109 4.51 -11.84 -15.22
CA ASN A 109 4.83 -12.08 -13.80
C ASN A 109 4.78 -13.55 -13.36
N ALA A 110 4.59 -14.50 -14.29
CA ALA A 110 4.33 -15.90 -13.94
C ALA A 110 5.59 -16.81 -13.88
N MET A 111 6.79 -16.37 -14.23
CA MET A 111 7.97 -17.24 -14.25
C MET A 111 9.25 -16.54 -13.77
N GLN A 112 9.38 -16.39 -12.46
CA GLN A 112 10.70 -16.52 -11.85
C GLN A 112 10.68 -17.70 -10.89
N PRO A 113 11.16 -18.89 -11.30
CA PRO A 113 11.44 -19.97 -10.36
C PRO A 113 12.57 -19.52 -9.44
N MET A 114 12.25 -19.31 -8.17
CA MET A 114 13.23 -19.15 -7.09
C MET A 114 14.01 -20.47 -6.95
N ALA A 115 15.26 -20.45 -7.40
CA ALA A 115 16.20 -21.54 -7.18
C ALA A 115 16.52 -21.68 -5.67
N PRO A 116 16.60 -22.91 -5.13
CA PRO A 116 17.05 -23.11 -3.75
C PRO A 116 18.57 -22.86 -3.65
N ALA A 117 18.96 -21.94 -2.77
CA ALA A 117 20.36 -21.75 -2.40
C ALA A 117 20.80 -22.92 -1.50
N ARG A 118 21.89 -23.61 -1.91
CA ARG A 118 22.64 -24.57 -1.10
C ARG A 118 23.57 -23.85 -0.14
#